data_AF-A0A6M8U6N5-F1
#
_entry.id   AF-A0A6M8U6N5-F1
#
_cell.length_a   1.000
_cell.length_b   1.000
_cell.length_c   1.000
_cell.angle_alpha   90.00
_cell.angle_beta   90.00
_cell.angle_gamma   90.00
#
_symmetry.space_group_name_H-M   'P 1'
#
loop_
_entity.id
_entity.type
_entity.pdbx_description
1 polymer ?
#
loop_
_entity_poly.entity_id
_entity_poly.type
_entity_poly.pdbx_seq_one_letter_code
_entity_poly.pdbx_strand_id
1 'polypeptide(L)'
;MIRYFLPLFFVSNFAVASLQPVENSFEVDECIKKFKDQNIDCLDKAITTSENALNSTYQKKLNEISNFNPENWWMGNKEQKDEMLKNFKENQRQWISYRDKYCSIALTQYQNSNHLGEVQTSCELNMNKRRIDEIKMFSVSSDD
;
A
#
# COMPACT_ATOMS: atom_id res chain seq x y z
N MET A 1 -27.66 -50.61 17.45
CA MET A 1 -27.56 -49.63 16.35
C MET A 1 -26.77 -48.43 16.89
N ILE A 2 -25.45 -48.39 16.67
CA ILE A 2 -24.57 -47.34 17.23
C ILE A 2 -24.46 -46.23 16.18
N ARG A 3 -24.98 -45.03 16.50
CA ARG A 3 -24.84 -43.84 15.67
C ARG A 3 -23.59 -43.08 16.11
N TYR A 4 -22.53 -43.14 15.31
CA TYR A 4 -21.36 -42.28 15.45
C TYR A 4 -21.72 -40.87 14.95
N PHE A 5 -21.73 -39.89 15.85
CA PHE A 5 -21.73 -38.48 15.48
C PHE A 5 -20.29 -38.06 15.20
N LEU A 6 -19.96 -37.81 13.91
CA LEU A 6 -18.71 -37.15 13.54
C LEU A 6 -18.90 -35.63 13.71
N PRO A 7 -18.16 -34.95 14.59
CA PRO A 7 -18.19 -33.50 14.64
C PRO A 7 -17.45 -32.93 13.42
N LEU A 8 -18.18 -32.23 12.56
CA LEU A 8 -17.60 -31.40 11.49
C LEU A 8 -16.88 -30.22 12.15
N PHE A 9 -15.55 -30.32 12.25
CA PHE A 9 -14.70 -29.18 12.58
C PHE A 9 -14.75 -28.18 11.42
N PHE A 10 -15.43 -27.06 11.62
CA PHE A 10 -15.29 -25.89 10.76
C PHE A 10 -13.89 -25.31 10.96
N VAL A 11 -12.98 -25.59 10.02
CA VAL A 11 -11.69 -24.88 9.97
C VAL A 11 -11.98 -23.50 9.39
N SER A 12 -12.07 -22.49 10.25
CA SER A 12 -12.11 -21.10 9.83
C SER A 12 -10.81 -20.77 9.09
N ASN A 13 -10.89 -20.63 7.76
CA ASN A 13 -9.81 -20.14 6.91
C ASN A 13 -9.53 -18.67 7.27
N PHE A 14 -8.67 -18.44 8.26
CA PHE A 14 -8.07 -17.12 8.43
C PHE A 14 -7.04 -16.94 7.31
N ALA A 15 -7.39 -16.17 6.29
CA ALA A 15 -6.42 -15.73 5.30
C ALA A 15 -5.47 -14.75 5.98
N VAL A 16 -4.30 -15.25 6.41
CA VAL A 16 -3.19 -14.39 6.82
C VAL A 16 -2.65 -13.75 5.54
N ALA A 17 -2.81 -12.43 5.39
CA ALA A 17 -2.19 -11.70 4.29
C ALA A 17 -0.66 -11.85 4.44
N SER A 18 -0.05 -12.74 3.65
CA SER A 18 1.40 -12.89 3.65
C SER A 18 2.03 -11.64 3.05
N LEU A 19 2.84 -10.93 3.83
CA LEU A 19 3.68 -9.86 3.30
C LEU A 19 4.66 -10.50 2.30
N GLN A 20 4.50 -10.17 1.01
CA GLN A 20 5.49 -10.59 0.02
C GLN A 20 6.83 -9.89 0.30
N PRO A 21 7.97 -10.56 0.01
CA PRO A 21 9.28 -9.92 -0.01
C PRO A 21 9.23 -8.67 -0.87
N VAL A 22 9.89 -7.61 -0.43
CA VAL A 22 9.75 -6.29 -1.06
C VAL A 22 10.42 -6.27 -2.43
N GLU A 23 11.46 -7.07 -2.61
CA GLU A 23 12.22 -7.26 -3.84
C GLU A 23 11.47 -8.00 -4.96
N ASN A 24 10.31 -8.60 -4.68
CA ASN A 24 9.55 -9.39 -5.65
C ASN A 24 8.15 -8.81 -5.89
N SER A 25 7.76 -8.65 -7.16
CA SER A 25 6.38 -8.30 -7.52
C SER A 25 5.94 -9.03 -8.79
N PHE A 26 4.65 -9.35 -8.85
CA PHE A 26 4.06 -10.03 -10.00
C PHE A 26 4.18 -9.19 -11.27
N GLU A 27 4.03 -7.87 -11.15
CA GLU A 27 4.12 -6.93 -12.26
C GLU A 27 5.52 -6.90 -12.87
N VAL A 28 6.56 -6.93 -12.04
CA VAL A 28 7.96 -6.97 -12.49
C VAL A 28 8.27 -8.33 -13.12
N ASP A 29 7.81 -9.43 -12.52
CA ASP A 29 7.98 -10.78 -13.07
C ASP A 29 7.40 -10.89 -14.50
N GLU A 30 6.21 -10.31 -14.74
CA GLU A 30 5.60 -10.29 -16.07
C GLU A 30 6.38 -9.41 -17.06
N CYS A 31 6.94 -8.29 -16.62
CA CYS A 31 7.82 -7.46 -17.44
C CYS A 31 9.10 -8.23 -17.86
N ILE A 32 9.78 -8.87 -16.91
CA ILE A 32 10.98 -9.69 -17.17
C ILE A 32 10.64 -10.87 -18.09
N LYS A 33 9.53 -11.56 -17.82
CA LYS A 33 9.11 -12.71 -18.62
C LYS A 33 8.91 -12.35 -20.10
N LYS A 34 8.27 -11.21 -20.36
CA LYS A 34 7.91 -10.74 -21.70
C LYS A 34 9.06 -10.07 -22.45
N PHE A 35 9.84 -9.23 -21.77
CA PHE A 35 10.82 -8.35 -22.40
C PHE A 35 12.28 -8.67 -22.03
N LYS A 36 12.51 -9.62 -21.12
CA LYS A 36 13.85 -9.98 -20.62
C LYS A 36 14.56 -8.72 -20.14
N ASP A 37 15.78 -8.48 -20.58
CA ASP A 37 16.59 -7.33 -20.17
C ASP A 37 16.13 -6.00 -20.82
N GLN A 38 15.23 -6.05 -21.81
CA GLN A 38 14.66 -4.87 -22.47
C GLN A 38 13.35 -4.42 -21.81
N ASN A 39 13.25 -4.56 -20.48
CA ASN A 39 12.01 -4.39 -19.72
C ASN A 39 11.77 -2.97 -19.18
N ILE A 40 12.71 -2.03 -19.36
CA ILE A 40 12.68 -0.69 -18.75
C ILE A 40 11.34 0.03 -18.99
N ASP A 41 10.84 0.08 -20.22
CA ASP A 41 9.56 0.73 -20.54
C ASP A 41 8.37 0.06 -19.85
N CYS A 42 8.43 -1.26 -19.65
CA CYS A 42 7.41 -2.01 -18.92
C CYS A 42 7.46 -1.68 -17.42
N LEU A 43 8.67 -1.63 -16.84
CA LEU A 43 8.89 -1.26 -15.44
C LEU A 43 8.42 0.18 -15.17
N ASP A 44 8.79 1.13 -16.01
CA ASP A 44 8.39 2.54 -15.90
C ASP A 44 6.87 2.70 -15.94
N LYS A 45 6.20 1.98 -16.84
CA LYS A 45 4.75 1.94 -16.91
C LYS A 45 4.13 1.35 -15.64
N ALA A 46 4.71 0.27 -15.10
CA ALA A 46 4.21 -0.38 -13.89
C ALA A 46 4.30 0.56 -12.68
N ILE A 47 5.47 1.16 -12.45
CA ILE A 47 5.64 2.09 -11.33
C ILE A 47 4.78 3.35 -11.49
N THR A 48 4.73 3.94 -12.69
CA THR A 48 3.86 5.10 -12.97
C THR A 48 2.39 4.79 -12.69
N THR A 49 1.92 3.60 -13.05
CA THR A 49 0.55 3.16 -12.76
C THR A 49 0.30 3.06 -11.26
N SER A 50 1.26 2.50 -10.52
CA SER A 50 1.17 2.36 -9.06
C SER A 50 1.22 3.71 -8.33
N GLU A 51 2.10 4.62 -8.74
CA GLU A 51 2.17 6.00 -8.22
C GLU A 51 0.87 6.76 -8.46
N ASN A 52 0.28 6.63 -9.66
CA ASN A 52 -1.00 7.24 -9.97
C ASN A 52 -2.13 6.68 -9.09
N ALA A 53 -2.14 5.37 -8.83
CA ALA A 53 -3.11 4.75 -7.94
C ALA A 53 -2.94 5.22 -6.48
N LEU A 54 -1.69 5.35 -6.00
CA LEU A 54 -1.38 5.89 -4.68
C LEU A 54 -1.84 7.34 -4.56
N ASN A 55 -1.46 8.20 -5.51
CA ASN A 55 -1.86 9.61 -5.51
C ASN A 55 -3.38 9.76 -5.60
N SER A 56 -4.05 9.00 -6.46
CA SER A 56 -5.52 9.01 -6.55
C SER A 56 -6.18 8.62 -5.21
N THR A 57 -5.67 7.58 -4.55
CA THR A 57 -6.16 7.14 -3.24
C THR A 57 -5.94 8.21 -2.17
N TYR A 58 -4.75 8.82 -2.15
CA TYR A 58 -4.43 9.92 -1.25
C TYR A 58 -5.34 11.14 -1.47
N GLN A 59 -5.53 11.59 -2.71
CA GLN A 59 -6.38 12.74 -3.03
C GLN A 59 -7.84 12.47 -2.65
N LYS A 60 -8.33 11.25 -2.89
CA LYS A 60 -9.67 10.85 -2.47
C LYS A 60 -9.82 10.97 -0.95
N LYS A 61 -8.90 10.40 -0.17
CA LYS A 61 -8.93 10.47 1.29
C LYS A 61 -8.77 11.90 1.80
N LEU A 62 -7.90 12.70 1.19
CA LEU A 62 -7.71 14.10 1.52
C LEU A 62 -9.03 14.88 1.33
N ASN A 63 -9.76 14.61 0.25
CA ASN A 63 -11.06 15.21 0.01
C ASN A 63 -12.12 14.75 1.02
N GLU A 64 -12.12 13.47 1.41
CA GLU A 64 -12.99 12.96 2.48
C GLU A 64 -12.75 13.71 3.81
N ILE A 65 -11.49 13.85 4.23
CA ILE A 65 -11.13 14.61 5.44
C ILE A 65 -11.51 16.09 5.29
N SER A 66 -11.28 16.68 4.11
CA SER A 66 -11.59 18.10 3.87
C SER A 66 -13.08 18.42 3.91
N ASN A 67 -13.94 17.46 3.56
CA ASN A 67 -15.40 17.64 3.56
C ASN A 67 -16.06 17.12 4.84
N PHE A 68 -15.31 16.51 5.74
CA PHE A 68 -15.82 16.06 7.03
C PHE A 68 -16.44 17.22 7.84
N ASN A 69 -17.64 17.04 8.38
CA ASN A 69 -18.22 17.99 9.33
C ASN A 69 -17.60 17.75 10.71
N PRO A 70 -16.80 18.68 11.27
CA PRO A 70 -16.17 18.49 12.58
C PRO A 70 -17.18 18.30 13.72
N GLU A 71 -18.44 18.72 13.55
CA GLU A 71 -19.50 18.48 14.55
C GLU A 71 -19.87 16.99 14.70
N ASN A 72 -19.55 16.15 13.70
CA ASN A 72 -19.76 14.70 13.77
C ASN A 72 -18.67 13.99 14.59
N TRP A 73 -17.62 14.70 15.00
CA TRP A 73 -16.60 14.22 15.91
C TRP A 73 -16.92 14.70 17.32
N TRP A 74 -16.98 13.80 18.30
CA TRP A 74 -17.14 14.18 19.70
C TRP A 74 -16.05 15.17 20.13
N MET A 75 -16.47 16.37 20.55
CA MET A 75 -15.59 17.51 20.87
C MET A 75 -14.77 18.03 19.68
N GLY A 76 -15.20 17.71 18.45
CA GLY A 76 -14.60 18.15 17.21
C GLY A 76 -14.86 19.62 16.91
N ASN A 77 -13.85 20.32 16.42
CA ASN A 77 -13.93 21.70 15.98
C ASN A 77 -13.12 21.94 14.69
N LYS A 78 -13.19 23.17 14.17
CA LYS A 78 -12.48 23.54 12.95
C LYS A 78 -10.96 23.42 13.10
N GLU A 79 -10.38 23.86 14.21
CA GLU A 79 -8.92 23.79 14.42
C GLU A 79 -8.41 22.35 14.38
N GLN A 80 -9.12 21.43 15.01
CA GLN A 80 -8.71 20.03 15.04
C GLN A 80 -8.85 19.37 13.65
N LYS A 81 -9.88 19.74 12.86
CA LYS A 81 -9.98 19.31 11.46
C LYS A 81 -8.82 19.84 10.62
N ASP A 82 -8.46 21.11 10.78
CA ASP A 82 -7.33 21.72 10.08
C ASP A 82 -6.01 21.05 10.46
N GLU A 83 -5.84 20.68 11.74
CA GLU A 83 -4.71 19.90 12.23
C GLU A 83 -4.68 18.49 11.63
N MET A 84 -5.82 17.79 11.56
CA MET A 84 -5.92 16.48 10.92
C MET A 84 -5.50 16.53 9.45
N LEU A 85 -5.96 17.54 8.70
CA LEU A 85 -5.57 17.77 7.31
C LEU A 85 -4.06 18.01 7.18
N LYS A 86 -3.49 18.84 8.06
CA LYS A 86 -2.04 19.11 8.08
C LYS A 86 -1.25 17.83 8.35
N ASN A 87 -1.66 17.07 9.37
CA ASN A 87 -1.00 15.84 9.77
C ASN A 87 -1.09 14.77 8.67
N PHE A 88 -2.23 14.64 7.98
CA PHE A 88 -2.38 13.69 6.88
C PHE A 88 -1.46 14.01 5.70
N LYS A 89 -1.38 15.30 5.30
CA LYS A 89 -0.48 15.76 4.24
C LYS A 89 0.99 15.50 4.59
N GLU A 90 1.38 15.87 5.81
CA GLU A 90 2.75 15.70 6.27
C GLU A 90 3.13 14.23 6.42
N ASN A 91 2.21 13.40 6.93
CA ASN A 91 2.42 11.96 7.04
C ASN A 91 2.65 11.32 5.66
N GLN A 92 1.89 11.71 4.63
CA GLN A 92 2.12 11.21 3.27
C GLN A 92 3.50 11.62 2.73
N ARG A 93 3.91 12.87 2.94
CA ARG A 93 5.24 13.37 2.53
C ARG A 93 6.37 12.60 3.20
N GLN A 94 6.25 12.39 4.52
CA GLN A 94 7.24 11.62 5.29
C GLN A 94 7.26 10.15 4.86
N TRP A 95 6.09 9.57 4.56
CA TRP A 95 5.99 8.20 4.09
C TRP A 95 6.72 7.98 2.77
N ILE A 96 6.64 8.90 1.81
CA ILE A 96 7.40 8.81 0.55
C ILE A 96 8.92 8.76 0.85
N SER A 97 9.41 9.66 1.70
CA SER A 97 10.82 9.64 2.11
C SER A 97 11.22 8.34 2.83
N TYR A 98 10.31 7.80 3.64
CA TYR A 98 10.51 6.51 4.30
C TYR A 98 10.61 5.38 3.27
N ARG A 99 9.68 5.29 2.31
CA ARG A 99 9.69 4.28 1.24
C ARG A 99 11.03 4.25 0.51
N ASP A 100 11.48 5.40 0.03
CA ASP A 100 12.68 5.48 -0.80
C ASP A 100 13.93 5.03 -0.01
N LYS A 101 14.06 5.48 1.25
CA LYS A 101 15.13 5.05 2.15
C LYS A 101 15.05 3.57 2.49
N TYR A 102 13.86 3.09 2.77
CA TYR A 102 13.62 1.70 3.11
C TYR A 102 13.99 0.78 1.94
N CYS A 103 13.56 1.10 0.71
CA CYS A 103 13.93 0.33 -0.47
C CYS A 103 15.44 0.34 -0.71
N SER A 104 16.11 1.50 -0.56
CA SER A 104 17.57 1.57 -0.65
C SER A 104 18.28 0.63 0.34
N ILE A 105 17.81 0.57 1.59
CA ILE A 105 18.39 -0.31 2.63
C ILE A 105 18.07 -1.78 2.32
N ALA A 106 16.81 -2.11 2.05
CA ALA A 106 16.35 -3.48 1.84
C ALA A 106 17.03 -4.14 0.63
N LEU A 107 17.42 -3.32 -0.36
CA LEU A 107 18.00 -3.78 -1.62
C LEU A 107 19.54 -3.66 -1.65
N THR A 108 20.18 -3.47 -0.49
CA THR A 108 21.65 -3.35 -0.39
C THR A 108 22.38 -4.50 -1.08
N GLN A 109 21.87 -5.73 -0.97
CA GLN A 109 22.47 -6.91 -1.61
C GLN A 109 22.47 -6.86 -3.15
N TYR A 110 21.65 -6.00 -3.76
CA TYR A 110 21.52 -5.85 -5.22
C TYR A 110 22.25 -4.63 -5.79
N GLN A 111 22.95 -3.83 -4.98
CA GLN A 111 23.54 -2.55 -5.42
C GLN A 111 24.56 -2.68 -6.58
N ASN A 112 25.14 -3.86 -6.78
CA ASN A 112 26.05 -4.14 -7.90
C ASN A 112 25.47 -5.13 -8.91
N SER A 113 24.15 -5.34 -8.90
CA SER A 113 23.44 -6.24 -9.82
C SER A 113 22.88 -5.47 -11.01
N ASN A 114 22.91 -6.12 -12.19
CA ASN A 114 22.15 -5.68 -13.37
C ASN A 114 20.62 -5.71 -13.15
N HIS A 115 20.15 -6.37 -12.08
CA HIS A 115 18.73 -6.45 -11.72
C HIS A 115 18.29 -5.38 -10.73
N LEU A 116 19.16 -4.41 -10.35
CA LEU A 116 18.82 -3.38 -9.37
C LEU A 116 17.54 -2.61 -9.72
N GLY A 117 17.34 -2.27 -10.99
CA GLY A 117 16.13 -1.56 -11.44
C GLY A 117 14.84 -2.37 -11.26
N GLU A 118 14.89 -3.67 -11.49
CA GLU A 118 13.76 -4.60 -11.32
C GLU A 118 13.37 -4.71 -9.85
N VAL A 119 14.34 -4.98 -8.96
CA VAL A 119 14.08 -5.14 -7.53
C VAL A 119 13.70 -3.82 -6.85
N GLN A 120 14.23 -2.68 -7.31
CA GLN A 120 13.81 -1.35 -6.86
C GLN A 120 12.35 -1.10 -7.23
N THR A 121 11.98 -1.38 -8.49
CA THR A 121 10.60 -1.27 -8.96
C THR A 121 9.67 -2.16 -8.13
N SER A 122 10.04 -3.42 -7.88
CA SER A 122 9.27 -4.32 -7.00
C SER A 122 9.03 -3.73 -5.61
N CYS A 123 10.09 -3.17 -5.01
CA CYS A 123 9.99 -2.58 -3.67
C CYS A 123 9.00 -1.42 -3.63
N GLU A 124 9.11 -0.50 -4.57
CA GLU A 124 8.21 0.65 -4.64
C GLU A 124 6.76 0.23 -4.92
N LEU A 125 6.53 -0.72 -5.84
CA LEU A 125 5.19 -1.26 -6.12
C LEU A 125 4.54 -1.84 -4.86
N ASN A 126 5.27 -2.68 -4.13
CA ASN A 126 4.78 -3.32 -2.92
C ASN A 126 4.52 -2.31 -1.79
N MET A 127 5.39 -1.33 -1.63
CA MET A 127 5.22 -0.27 -0.63
C MET A 127 4.02 0.62 -0.98
N ASN A 128 3.84 1.00 -2.24
CA ASN A 128 2.69 1.76 -2.70
C ASN A 128 1.38 1.00 -2.44
N LYS A 129 1.34 -0.32 -2.70
CA LYS A 129 0.18 -1.17 -2.39
C LYS A 129 -0.16 -1.15 -0.91
N ARG A 130 0.83 -1.36 -0.03
CA ARG A 130 0.63 -1.33 1.44
C ARG A 130 0.10 0.03 1.88
N ARG A 131 0.62 1.12 1.32
CA ARG A 131 0.18 2.46 1.67
C ARG A 131 -1.23 2.77 1.19
N ILE A 132 -1.60 2.31 0.00
CA ILE A 132 -2.98 2.39 -0.48
C ILE A 132 -3.92 1.69 0.51
N ASP A 133 -3.55 0.52 1.00
CA ASP A 133 -4.35 -0.21 1.99
C ASP A 133 -4.43 0.56 3.31
N GLU A 134 -3.30 1.05 3.85
CA GLU A 134 -3.27 1.90 5.05
C GLU A 134 -4.18 3.13 4.95
N ILE A 135 -4.14 3.84 3.81
CA ILE A 135 -4.98 5.02 3.57
C ILE A 135 -6.46 4.63 3.56
N LYS A 136 -6.82 3.44 3.05
CA LYS A 136 -8.20 2.96 2.99
C LYS A 136 -8.71 2.40 4.32
N MET A 137 -7.82 2.02 5.25
CA MET A 137 -8.19 1.35 6.50
C MET A 137 -8.98 2.23 7.47
N PHE A 138 -8.82 3.55 7.42
CA PHE A 138 -9.55 4.45 8.32
C PHE A 138 -10.68 5.18 7.59
N SER A 139 -11.85 5.22 8.22
CA SER A 139 -12.97 6.08 7.81
C SER A 139 -12.83 7.45 8.46
N VAL A 140 -13.40 8.45 7.78
CA VAL A 140 -13.62 9.78 8.36
C VAL A 140 -15.10 10.02 8.63
N SER A 141 -15.98 9.08 8.26
CA SER A 141 -17.39 9.05 8.67
C SER A 141 -17.56 8.16 9.91
N SER A 142 -18.44 8.58 10.81
CA SER A 142 -19.21 7.67 11.63
C SER A 142 -20.32 7.10 10.73
N ASP A 143 -20.15 5.87 10.28
CA ASP A 143 -21.30 5.12 9.79
C ASP A 143 -22.08 4.72 11.05
N ASP A 144 -23.16 5.45 11.34
CA ASP A 144 -24.22 4.99 12.24
C ASP A 144 -25.07 3.91 11.54
#